data_AF-A0A2S3I4N5-F1
#
_entry.id   AF-A0A2S3I4N5-F1
#
_cell.length_a   1.000
_cell.length_b   1.000
_cell.length_c   1.000
_cell.angle_alpha   90.00
_cell.angle_beta   90.00
_cell.angle_gamma   90.00
#
_symmetry.space_group_name_H-M   'P 1'
#
loop_
_entity.id
_entity.type
_entity.pdbx_description
1 polymer ?
#
loop_
_entity_poly.entity_id
_entity_poly.type
_entity_poly.pdbx_seq_one_letter_code
_entity_poly.pdbx_strand_id
1 'polypeptide(L)'
;MQSMAPAAAPPAAPLLLPRRAASARARAASLVAVRAQPDTTSVASTSAPDPPPDFKPPQGFKPPEPKKFAVKEGQQGSVLGASLAIPLRLGTGVFVLGYSPSLVSPSEIPSDQYALEFGAWKVKEESKIGQCKRPEKPIEIYEFEGCPFCRKVREMVSVLDLDVLFYPCPQKGPTFCPKVLEMGGKKQFPYMVDPNTGVAMYESDDIIKYLADTYGDGTVPIMLSLGLLTAITAGLATLGRVGKGNSYTASKVPPQPIEIWAYEGSPFCKLVRETLVELELPHLLHSCARGSPKRQEFFKKMGTFQAPYIEDPNTGVKMFESAEIINYLKATYAIYPSS
;
A
#
# COMPACT_ATOMS: atom_id res chain seq x y z
N MET A 1 15.96 31.23 90.70
CA MET A 1 16.51 31.66 89.40
C MET A 1 17.45 30.57 88.90
N GLN A 2 17.30 30.22 87.62
CA GLN A 2 18.06 29.24 86.83
C GLN A 2 17.90 27.75 87.18
N SER A 3 17.22 27.04 86.28
CA SER A 3 17.39 25.60 86.02
C SER A 3 17.35 25.41 84.50
N MET A 4 18.38 24.75 83.97
CA MET A 4 18.58 24.45 82.55
C MET A 4 17.64 23.34 82.07
N ALA A 5 17.21 23.42 80.80
CA ALA A 5 16.72 22.27 80.04
C ALA A 5 17.26 22.35 78.58
N PRO A 6 17.49 21.20 77.91
CA PRO A 6 18.42 21.09 76.80
C PRO A 6 17.76 21.15 75.41
N ALA A 7 18.59 21.44 74.40
CA ALA A 7 18.24 21.60 73.00
C ALA A 7 17.79 20.29 72.33
N ALA A 8 16.72 20.38 71.53
CA ALA A 8 16.14 19.28 70.77
C ALA A 8 16.90 19.03 69.44
N ALA A 9 17.05 17.75 69.09
CA ALA A 9 17.70 17.24 67.89
C ALA A 9 16.85 17.42 66.61
N PRO A 10 17.47 17.50 65.40
CA PRO A 10 16.77 17.68 64.14
C PRO A 10 16.19 16.36 63.58
N PRO A 11 15.18 16.43 62.68
CA PRO A 11 14.47 15.26 62.18
C PRO A 11 15.28 14.46 61.15
N ALA A 12 15.07 13.14 61.16
CA ALA A 12 15.74 12.16 60.30
C ALA A 12 15.31 12.24 58.83
N ALA A 13 16.28 12.11 57.92
CA ALA A 13 16.09 12.01 56.48
C ALA A 13 15.60 10.60 56.05
N PRO A 14 14.82 10.47 54.97
CA PRO A 14 14.31 9.18 54.52
C PRO A 14 15.40 8.35 53.83
N LEU A 15 15.42 7.05 54.16
CA LEU A 15 16.28 6.02 53.55
C LEU A 15 15.99 5.85 52.05
N LEU A 16 16.93 6.27 51.21
CA LEU A 16 16.98 5.95 49.79
C LEU A 16 17.52 4.52 49.60
N LEU A 17 16.66 3.59 49.17
CA LEU A 17 17.07 2.28 48.66
C LEU A 17 17.79 2.44 47.30
N PRO A 18 18.91 1.73 47.04
CA PRO A 18 19.61 1.84 45.78
C PRO A 18 18.79 1.18 44.66
N ARG A 19 18.42 1.97 43.65
CA ARG A 19 17.90 1.46 42.37
C ARG A 19 18.99 0.61 41.71
N ARG A 20 18.74 -0.70 41.59
CA ARG A 20 19.50 -1.58 40.70
C ARG A 20 19.44 -1.01 39.28
N ALA A 21 20.60 -0.58 38.76
CA ALA A 21 20.76 -0.29 37.35
C ALA A 21 20.62 -1.60 36.56
N ALA A 22 19.49 -1.76 35.86
CA ALA A 22 19.37 -2.79 34.84
C ALA A 22 20.25 -2.35 33.65
N SER A 23 21.43 -2.96 33.54
CA SER A 23 22.27 -2.88 32.35
C SER A 23 21.53 -3.53 31.17
N ALA A 24 20.74 -2.74 30.45
CA ALA A 24 20.21 -3.13 29.15
C ALA A 24 21.38 -3.20 28.17
N ARG A 25 21.90 -4.42 27.99
CA ARG A 25 22.88 -4.73 26.95
C ARG A 25 22.13 -4.65 25.62
N ALA A 26 22.15 -3.47 24.99
CA ALA A 26 21.66 -3.28 23.64
C ALA A 26 22.45 -4.24 22.73
N ARG A 27 21.79 -5.29 22.24
CA ARG A 27 22.29 -6.03 21.08
C ARG A 27 22.17 -5.06 19.91
N ALA A 28 23.29 -4.46 19.52
CA ALA A 28 23.41 -3.84 18.21
C ALA A 28 23.15 -4.94 17.17
N ALA A 29 21.96 -4.91 16.57
CA ALA A 29 21.74 -5.61 15.32
C ALA A 29 22.60 -4.90 14.29
N SER A 30 23.59 -5.59 13.72
CA SER A 30 24.37 -5.08 12.59
C SER A 30 23.42 -4.83 11.43
N LEU A 31 22.95 -3.59 11.29
CA LEU A 31 22.37 -3.08 10.06
C LEU A 31 23.49 -3.05 9.02
N VAL A 32 23.58 -4.11 8.22
CA VAL A 32 24.39 -4.10 7.00
C VAL A 32 23.62 -3.25 5.99
N ALA A 33 23.87 -1.94 6.02
CA ALA A 33 23.44 -1.04 4.96
C ALA A 33 24.29 -1.35 3.72
N VAL A 34 23.80 -2.24 2.85
CA VAL A 34 24.35 -2.40 1.50
C VAL A 34 23.90 -1.18 0.71
N ARG A 35 24.83 -0.24 0.52
CA ARG A 35 24.62 0.96 -0.29
C ARG A 35 24.63 0.53 -1.76
N ALA A 36 23.45 0.27 -2.33
CA ALA A 36 23.32 0.10 -3.76
C ALA A 36 23.63 1.44 -4.44
N GLN A 37 24.65 1.49 -5.31
CA GLN A 37 24.86 2.61 -6.21
C GLN A 37 23.90 2.47 -7.39
N PRO A 38 22.99 3.44 -7.64
CA PRO A 38 22.26 3.47 -8.89
C PRO A 38 23.16 4.02 -9.98
N ASP A 39 23.32 3.27 -11.07
CA ASP A 39 23.88 3.78 -12.31
C ASP A 39 22.94 4.88 -12.84
N THR A 40 23.37 6.12 -12.67
CA THR A 40 22.69 7.30 -13.20
C THR A 40 23.01 7.47 -14.68
N THR A 41 22.04 7.23 -15.55
CA THR A 41 21.99 7.89 -16.86
C THR A 41 20.61 8.49 -17.11
N SER A 42 20.65 9.81 -17.27
CA SER A 42 19.71 10.75 -17.91
C SER A 42 18.29 10.89 -17.34
N VAL A 43 18.09 11.97 -16.60
CA VAL A 43 16.81 12.69 -16.52
C VAL A 43 16.91 13.92 -17.43
N ALA A 44 16.05 14.02 -18.44
CA ALA A 44 15.61 15.30 -19.01
C ALA A 44 14.33 15.18 -19.85
N SER A 45 13.36 16.00 -19.47
CA SER A 45 12.30 16.64 -20.30
C SER A 45 10.96 15.94 -20.54
N THR A 46 9.95 16.78 -20.33
CA THR A 46 8.50 16.61 -20.30
C THR A 46 7.88 16.48 -21.70
N SER A 47 7.42 15.27 -22.00
CA SER A 47 6.28 14.93 -22.85
C SER A 47 6.13 13.41 -22.72
N ALA A 48 4.91 12.91 -22.49
CA ALA A 48 4.70 11.46 -22.47
C ALA A 48 5.23 10.88 -23.78
N PRO A 49 6.22 9.96 -23.75
CA PRO A 49 6.74 9.37 -24.97
C PRO A 49 5.61 8.67 -25.73
N ASP A 50 5.65 8.73 -27.06
CA ASP A 50 4.72 7.97 -27.89
C ASP A 50 4.72 6.49 -27.45
N PRO A 51 3.56 5.83 -27.38
CA PRO A 51 3.48 4.45 -26.93
C PRO A 51 4.43 3.57 -27.77
N PRO A 52 5.23 2.70 -27.13
CA PRO A 52 6.15 1.83 -27.83
C PRO A 52 5.43 1.05 -28.94
N PRO A 53 6.03 0.86 -30.12
CA PRO A 53 5.35 0.33 -31.30
C PRO A 53 4.69 -1.05 -31.11
N ASP A 54 5.15 -1.82 -30.12
CA ASP A 54 4.69 -3.19 -29.81
C ASP A 54 3.47 -3.27 -28.88
N PHE A 55 3.07 -2.18 -28.23
CA PHE A 55 1.93 -2.16 -27.31
C PHE A 55 0.79 -1.31 -27.89
N LYS A 56 -0.31 -1.97 -28.24
CA LYS A 56 -1.53 -1.32 -28.74
C LYS A 56 -2.73 -1.84 -27.96
N PRO A 57 -3.76 -1.00 -27.75
CA PRO A 57 -4.99 -1.47 -27.17
C PRO A 57 -5.61 -2.58 -28.05
N PRO A 58 -6.44 -3.47 -27.46
CA PRO A 58 -7.18 -4.47 -28.24
C PRO A 58 -8.00 -3.82 -29.36
N GLN A 59 -8.17 -4.52 -30.48
CA GLN A 59 -8.87 -3.97 -31.64
C GLN A 59 -10.31 -3.56 -31.28
N GLY A 60 -10.67 -2.32 -31.62
CA GLY A 60 -12.00 -1.76 -31.31
C GLY A 60 -12.23 -1.41 -29.84
N PHE A 61 -11.18 -1.41 -29.01
CA PHE A 61 -11.30 -1.09 -27.60
C PHE A 61 -11.84 0.32 -27.38
N LYS A 62 -12.83 0.43 -26.50
CA LYS A 62 -13.36 1.69 -25.97
C LYS A 62 -13.39 1.60 -24.45
N PRO A 63 -12.85 2.60 -23.71
CA PRO A 63 -12.97 2.62 -22.27
C PRO A 63 -14.45 2.53 -21.84
N PRO A 64 -14.76 1.69 -20.83
CA PRO A 64 -16.12 1.55 -20.33
C PRO A 64 -16.60 2.83 -19.63
N GLU A 65 -17.92 3.03 -19.63
CA GLU A 65 -18.54 4.07 -18.80
C GLU A 65 -18.42 3.71 -17.31
N PRO A 66 -18.02 4.67 -16.45
CA PRO A 66 -17.91 4.47 -15.01
C PRO A 66 -19.23 4.04 -14.34
N LYS A 67 -19.22 2.94 -13.59
CA LYS A 67 -20.37 2.44 -12.80
C LYS A 67 -19.95 2.17 -11.35
N LYS A 68 -20.26 3.15 -10.48
CA LYS A 68 -19.90 3.08 -9.05
C LYS A 68 -20.46 1.81 -8.39
N PHE A 69 -19.56 1.02 -7.79
CA PHE A 69 -19.86 -0.19 -7.01
C PHE A 69 -20.57 -1.32 -7.78
N ALA A 70 -20.62 -1.25 -9.11
CA ALA A 70 -21.22 -2.32 -9.90
C ALA A 70 -20.38 -3.59 -9.85
N VAL A 71 -21.02 -4.73 -9.56
CA VAL A 71 -20.41 -6.05 -9.69
C VAL A 71 -20.86 -6.63 -11.02
N LYS A 72 -19.91 -6.90 -11.92
CA LYS A 72 -20.20 -7.57 -13.19
C LYS A 72 -20.78 -8.96 -12.93
N GLU A 73 -21.76 -9.36 -13.73
CA GLU A 73 -22.32 -10.71 -13.68
C GLU A 73 -21.20 -11.77 -13.85
N GLY A 74 -21.21 -12.79 -13.00
CA GLY A 74 -20.15 -13.82 -12.93
C GLY A 74 -18.99 -13.49 -12.00
N GLN A 75 -18.85 -12.24 -11.51
CA GLN A 75 -17.77 -11.86 -10.57
C GLN A 75 -18.19 -11.87 -9.09
N GLN A 76 -19.45 -12.17 -8.77
CA GLN A 76 -19.98 -12.08 -7.40
C GLN A 76 -19.15 -12.91 -6.40
N GLY A 77 -18.84 -14.16 -6.74
CA GLY A 77 -18.02 -15.03 -5.88
C GLY A 77 -16.59 -14.52 -5.69
N SER A 78 -16.00 -13.92 -6.74
CA SER A 78 -14.66 -13.33 -6.63
C SER A 78 -14.65 -12.09 -5.76
N VAL A 79 -15.60 -11.18 -5.94
CA VAL A 79 -15.73 -9.98 -5.09
C VAL A 79 -16.02 -10.36 -3.65
N LEU A 80 -16.90 -11.33 -3.41
CA LEU A 80 -17.21 -11.83 -2.07
C LEU A 80 -15.96 -12.42 -1.39
N GLY A 81 -15.23 -13.30 -2.08
CA GLY A 81 -14.01 -13.90 -1.57
C GLY A 81 -12.91 -12.88 -1.26
N ALA A 82 -12.78 -11.83 -2.08
CA ALA A 82 -11.87 -10.71 -1.81
C ALA A 82 -12.32 -9.84 -0.63
N SER A 83 -13.63 -9.71 -0.40
CA SER A 83 -14.20 -8.90 0.69
C SER A 83 -13.97 -9.51 2.07
N LEU A 84 -13.70 -10.82 2.18
CA LEU A 84 -13.40 -11.49 3.46
C LEU A 84 -12.22 -10.88 4.20
N ALA A 85 -11.30 -10.23 3.49
CA ALA A 85 -10.17 -9.54 4.10
C ALA A 85 -10.61 -8.41 5.04
N ILE A 86 -11.69 -7.69 4.73
CA ILE A 86 -12.12 -6.52 5.52
C ILE A 86 -12.43 -6.90 6.98
N PRO A 87 -13.36 -7.83 7.27
CA PRO A 87 -13.64 -8.21 8.66
C PRO A 87 -12.45 -8.94 9.31
N LEU A 88 -11.71 -9.79 8.58
CA LEU A 88 -10.58 -10.54 9.14
C LEU A 88 -9.37 -9.65 9.50
N ARG A 89 -9.25 -8.50 8.85
CA ARG A 89 -8.19 -7.50 9.07
C ARG A 89 -8.70 -6.29 9.85
N LEU A 90 -9.91 -6.34 10.39
CA LEU A 90 -10.59 -5.25 11.09
C LEU A 90 -10.53 -3.91 10.32
N GLY A 91 -10.67 -3.96 9.00
CA GLY A 91 -10.63 -2.79 8.13
C GLY A 91 -9.24 -2.18 7.92
N THR A 92 -8.16 -2.82 8.35
CA THR A 92 -6.79 -2.34 8.07
C THR A 92 -6.56 -2.26 6.56
N GLY A 93 -6.03 -1.11 6.11
CA GLY A 93 -5.87 -0.81 4.68
C GLY A 93 -7.13 -0.30 3.99
N VAL A 94 -8.26 -0.12 4.68
CA VAL A 94 -9.44 0.60 4.17
C VAL A 94 -9.29 2.11 4.35
N PHE A 95 -8.71 2.52 5.49
CA PHE A 95 -8.62 3.91 5.92
C PHE A 95 -7.16 4.38 6.00
N VAL A 96 -6.94 5.66 5.69
CA VAL A 96 -5.65 6.30 5.92
C VAL A 96 -5.42 6.64 7.39
N LEU A 97 -4.18 7.02 7.73
CA LEU A 97 -3.76 7.42 9.06
C LEU A 97 -4.57 8.61 9.57
N GLY A 98 -5.13 8.44 10.78
CA GLY A 98 -5.93 9.46 11.44
C GLY A 98 -7.27 9.73 10.77
N TYR A 99 -7.80 8.79 9.98
CA TYR A 99 -9.12 8.90 9.37
C TYR A 99 -10.19 9.28 10.39
N SER A 100 -10.92 10.36 10.09
CA SER A 100 -11.98 10.89 10.93
C SER A 100 -13.21 11.21 10.06
N PRO A 101 -14.28 10.39 10.11
CA PRO A 101 -15.50 10.65 9.38
C PRO A 101 -16.47 11.53 10.17
N SER A 102 -17.19 12.42 9.48
CA SER A 102 -18.33 13.16 10.02
C SER A 102 -19.52 13.08 9.06
N LEU A 103 -20.72 12.80 9.60
CA LEU A 103 -21.96 12.85 8.83
C LEU A 103 -22.45 14.30 8.77
N VAL A 104 -22.65 14.80 7.56
CA VAL A 104 -23.07 16.18 7.30
C VAL A 104 -24.22 16.20 6.30
N SER A 105 -24.99 17.29 6.31
CA SER A 105 -26.05 17.48 5.32
C SER A 105 -25.46 17.72 3.92
N PRO A 106 -26.17 17.37 2.84
CA PRO A 106 -25.67 17.56 1.48
C PRO A 106 -25.27 19.00 1.12
N SER A 107 -25.90 19.99 1.77
CA SER A 107 -25.64 21.42 1.60
C SER A 107 -24.33 21.91 2.22
N GLU A 108 -23.74 21.16 3.15
CA GLU A 108 -22.46 21.50 3.78
C GLU A 108 -21.24 21.10 2.95
N ILE A 109 -21.42 20.26 1.92
CA ILE A 109 -20.36 19.85 1.02
C ILE A 109 -20.54 20.57 -0.33
N PRO A 110 -19.65 21.53 -0.66
CA PRO A 110 -19.62 22.17 -1.97
C PRO A 110 -19.58 21.15 -3.12
N SER A 111 -20.15 21.49 -4.27
CA SER A 111 -20.24 20.57 -5.42
C SER A 111 -18.89 20.16 -6.00
N ASP A 112 -17.84 20.95 -5.76
CA ASP A 112 -16.46 20.68 -6.16
C ASP A 112 -15.69 19.82 -5.14
N GLN A 113 -16.30 19.49 -4.00
CA GLN A 113 -15.72 18.63 -2.98
C GLN A 113 -16.23 17.19 -3.11
N TYR A 114 -15.29 16.25 -3.13
CA TYR A 114 -15.58 14.83 -3.02
C TYR A 114 -16.12 14.54 -1.63
N ALA A 115 -17.22 13.81 -1.58
CA ALA A 115 -17.73 13.18 -0.37
C ALA A 115 -18.35 11.83 -0.73
N LEU A 116 -18.34 10.90 0.23
CA LEU A 116 -19.12 9.68 0.09
C LEU A 116 -20.58 9.96 0.38
N GLU A 117 -21.45 9.54 -0.52
CA GLU A 117 -22.89 9.56 -0.31
C GLU A 117 -23.32 8.38 0.58
N PHE A 118 -24.15 8.68 1.58
CA PHE A 118 -24.73 7.69 2.48
C PHE A 118 -26.21 8.02 2.73
N GLY A 119 -27.08 7.56 1.83
CA GLY A 119 -28.50 7.88 1.85
C GLY A 119 -28.72 9.39 1.71
N ALA A 120 -29.43 9.99 2.67
CA ALA A 120 -29.68 11.44 2.70
C ALA A 120 -28.50 12.28 3.24
N TRP A 121 -27.41 11.63 3.65
CA TRP A 121 -26.25 12.27 4.27
C TRP A 121 -25.02 12.17 3.38
N LYS A 122 -24.07 13.06 3.59
CA LYS A 122 -22.70 12.94 3.06
C LYS A 122 -21.74 12.63 4.20
N VAL A 123 -20.74 11.82 3.92
CA VAL A 123 -19.62 11.58 4.83
C VAL A 123 -18.48 12.51 4.43
N LYS A 124 -18.21 13.49 5.28
CA LYS A 124 -16.99 14.29 5.23
C LYS A 124 -15.86 13.45 5.80
N GLU A 125 -14.78 13.31 5.05
CA GLU A 125 -13.63 12.48 5.41
C GLU A 125 -12.41 13.37 5.66
N GLU A 126 -11.85 13.31 6.86
CA GLU A 126 -10.61 14.00 7.23
C GLU A 126 -9.52 12.99 7.59
N SER A 127 -8.25 13.41 7.55
CA SER A 127 -7.11 12.56 7.89
C SER A 127 -5.88 13.36 8.33
N LYS A 128 -4.85 12.66 8.82
CA LYS A 128 -3.56 13.25 9.21
C LYS A 128 -2.52 13.22 8.10
N ILE A 129 -2.86 12.70 6.91
CA ILE A 129 -1.91 12.45 5.81
C ILE A 129 -1.17 13.72 5.38
N GLY A 130 -1.86 14.86 5.31
CA GLY A 130 -1.26 16.14 4.91
C GLY A 130 -0.14 16.64 5.83
N GLN A 131 0.02 16.05 7.02
CA GLN A 131 1.06 16.42 7.99
C GLN A 131 2.31 15.53 7.88
N CYS A 132 2.22 14.36 7.24
CA CYS A 132 3.37 13.45 7.14
C CYS A 132 4.20 13.70 5.88
N LYS A 133 5.50 13.46 6.00
CA LYS A 133 6.47 13.55 4.91
C LYS A 133 6.04 12.68 3.73
N ARG A 134 6.17 13.21 2.51
CA ARG A 134 5.94 12.47 1.27
C ARG A 134 7.29 12.14 0.61
N PRO A 135 7.47 10.91 0.07
CA PRO A 135 8.67 10.58 -0.67
C PRO A 135 8.73 11.39 -1.99
N GLU A 136 9.93 11.83 -2.38
CA GLU A 136 10.14 12.55 -3.65
C GLU A 136 10.20 11.58 -4.85
N LYS A 137 10.71 10.38 -4.60
CA LYS A 137 10.75 9.26 -5.55
C LYS A 137 9.91 8.10 -5.01
N PRO A 138 9.14 7.38 -5.84
CA PRO A 138 8.38 6.23 -5.37
C PRO A 138 9.28 5.21 -4.66
N ILE A 139 8.81 4.69 -3.52
CA ILE A 139 9.43 3.55 -2.86
C ILE A 139 9.18 2.32 -3.72
N GLU A 140 10.17 1.45 -3.84
CA GLU A 140 10.08 0.23 -4.63
C GLU A 140 9.81 -0.96 -3.72
N ILE A 141 8.80 -1.77 -4.05
CA ILE A 141 8.44 -2.95 -3.26
C ILE A 141 8.29 -4.17 -4.17
N TYR A 142 9.07 -5.20 -3.88
CA TYR A 142 9.02 -6.50 -4.54
C TYR A 142 8.12 -7.45 -3.75
N GLU A 143 7.04 -7.93 -4.37
CA GLU A 143 5.97 -8.60 -3.65
C GLU A 143 5.09 -9.50 -4.54
N PHE A 144 4.24 -10.32 -3.94
CA PHE A 144 3.11 -10.95 -4.65
C PHE A 144 1.83 -11.01 -3.79
N GLU A 145 0.68 -11.00 -4.46
CA GLU A 145 -0.64 -10.80 -3.84
C GLU A 145 -1.03 -11.89 -2.84
N GLY A 146 -0.62 -13.14 -3.09
CA GLY A 146 -0.90 -14.27 -2.20
C GLY A 146 -0.03 -14.32 -0.93
N CYS A 147 0.98 -13.46 -0.79
CA CYS A 147 1.85 -13.46 0.38
C CYS A 147 1.21 -12.71 1.57
N PRO A 148 1.01 -13.37 2.73
CA PRO A 148 0.46 -12.70 3.91
C PRO A 148 1.39 -11.60 4.46
N PHE A 149 2.71 -11.75 4.32
CA PHE A 149 3.67 -10.73 4.76
C PHE A 149 3.66 -9.49 3.85
N CYS A 150 3.51 -9.69 2.54
CA CYS A 150 3.39 -8.60 1.57
C CYS A 150 2.10 -7.82 1.79
N ARG A 151 0.99 -8.52 2.11
CA ARG A 151 -0.28 -7.89 2.47
C ARG A 151 -0.11 -6.90 3.62
N LYS A 152 0.60 -7.26 4.69
CA LYS A 152 0.83 -6.35 5.83
C LYS A 152 1.47 -5.03 5.38
N VAL A 153 2.46 -5.11 4.48
CA VAL A 153 3.14 -3.93 3.93
C VAL A 153 2.18 -3.13 3.03
N ARG A 154 1.38 -3.77 2.17
CA ARG A 154 0.36 -3.08 1.34
C ARG A 154 -0.72 -2.39 2.18
N GLU A 155 -1.11 -3.01 3.30
CA GLU A 155 -2.01 -2.39 4.28
C GLU A 155 -1.38 -1.13 4.87
N MET A 156 -0.09 -1.17 5.24
CA MET A 156 0.62 0.02 5.72
C MET A 156 0.76 1.10 4.64
N VAL A 157 1.06 0.73 3.39
CA VAL A 157 1.08 1.64 2.24
C VAL A 157 -0.27 2.34 2.07
N SER A 158 -1.37 1.59 2.26
CA SER A 158 -2.73 2.15 2.22
C SER A 158 -3.00 3.09 3.39
N VAL A 159 -2.57 2.72 4.61
CA VAL A 159 -2.70 3.55 5.81
C VAL A 159 -1.92 4.85 5.67
N LEU A 160 -0.71 4.82 5.12
CA LEU A 160 0.11 6.01 4.97
C LEU A 160 -0.18 6.79 3.67
N ASP A 161 -1.09 6.32 2.84
CA ASP A 161 -1.44 6.92 1.56
C ASP A 161 -0.22 7.16 0.64
N LEU A 162 0.70 6.20 0.62
CA LEU A 162 1.96 6.32 -0.14
C LEU A 162 1.79 5.87 -1.58
N ASP A 163 2.52 6.55 -2.47
CA ASP A 163 2.68 6.10 -3.85
C ASP A 163 3.92 5.21 -3.94
N VAL A 164 3.74 4.00 -4.46
CA VAL A 164 4.73 2.92 -4.40
C VAL A 164 4.82 2.25 -5.76
N LEU A 165 6.05 2.05 -6.23
CA LEU A 165 6.34 1.27 -7.42
C LEU A 165 6.46 -0.21 -7.02
N PHE A 166 5.46 -1.00 -7.40
CA PHE A 166 5.44 -2.42 -7.12
C PHE A 166 6.06 -3.22 -8.26
N TYR A 167 6.93 -4.16 -7.88
CA TYR A 167 7.55 -5.14 -8.76
C TYR A 167 7.03 -6.54 -8.41
N PRO A 168 6.08 -7.09 -9.20
CA PRO A 168 5.53 -8.39 -8.91
C PRO A 168 6.56 -9.51 -8.92
N CYS A 169 6.46 -10.39 -7.94
CA CYS A 169 7.33 -11.55 -7.76
C CYS A 169 6.50 -12.83 -7.52
N PRO A 170 5.54 -13.17 -8.40
CA PRO A 170 4.78 -14.40 -8.27
C PRO A 170 5.69 -15.62 -8.38
N GLN A 171 5.24 -16.77 -7.87
CA GLN A 171 5.91 -18.04 -8.09
C GLN A 171 6.10 -18.29 -9.59
N LYS A 172 7.31 -18.74 -9.95
CA LYS A 172 7.73 -18.98 -11.35
C LYS A 172 7.86 -17.71 -12.21
N GLY A 173 7.79 -16.52 -11.63
CA GLY A 173 8.06 -15.25 -12.32
C GLY A 173 9.53 -15.17 -12.79
N PRO A 174 9.79 -14.95 -14.10
CA PRO A 174 11.15 -14.88 -14.63
C PRO A 174 11.86 -13.54 -14.42
N THR A 175 11.15 -12.45 -14.10
CA THR A 175 11.69 -11.09 -14.28
C THR A 175 12.25 -10.49 -13.00
N PHE A 176 11.45 -10.39 -11.93
CA PHE A 176 11.85 -9.60 -10.75
C PHE A 176 12.35 -10.46 -9.59
N CYS A 177 11.89 -11.71 -9.47
CA CYS A 177 12.39 -12.64 -8.46
C CYS A 177 13.92 -12.85 -8.51
N PRO A 178 14.57 -12.97 -9.69
CA PRO A 178 16.03 -13.06 -9.77
C PRO A 178 16.73 -11.77 -9.29
N LYS A 179 16.18 -10.59 -9.61
CA LYS A 179 16.74 -9.31 -9.18
C LYS A 179 16.79 -9.18 -7.66
N VAL A 180 15.76 -9.64 -6.95
CA VAL A 180 15.75 -9.65 -5.48
C VAL A 180 16.83 -10.58 -4.91
N LEU A 181 17.11 -11.71 -5.57
CA LEU A 181 18.21 -12.59 -5.17
C LEU A 181 19.57 -11.89 -5.36
N GLU A 182 19.76 -11.16 -6.44
CA GLU A 182 20.99 -10.40 -6.71
C GLU A 182 21.20 -9.26 -5.72
N MET A 183 20.15 -8.48 -5.43
CA MET A 183 20.25 -7.29 -4.58
C MET A 183 20.28 -7.62 -3.08
N GLY A 184 19.43 -8.54 -2.62
CA GLY A 184 19.27 -8.83 -1.20
C GLY A 184 19.77 -10.23 -0.79
N GLY A 185 20.24 -11.05 -1.73
CA GLY A 185 20.87 -12.34 -1.44
C GLY A 185 19.89 -13.48 -1.14
N LYS A 186 18.57 -13.21 -1.07
CA LYS A 186 17.54 -14.23 -0.80
C LYS A 186 16.24 -13.96 -1.57
N LYS A 187 15.57 -15.00 -2.05
CA LYS A 187 14.22 -14.91 -2.62
C LYS A 187 13.16 -14.86 -1.50
N GLN A 188 13.20 -13.80 -0.70
CA GLN A 188 12.29 -13.54 0.40
C GLN A 188 11.44 -12.29 0.09
N PHE A 189 10.15 -12.32 0.43
CA PHE A 189 9.22 -11.23 0.13
C PHE A 189 8.37 -10.87 1.36
N PRO A 190 8.04 -9.59 1.57
CA PRO A 190 8.40 -8.45 0.72
C PRO A 190 9.88 -8.06 0.85
N TYR A 191 10.41 -7.43 -0.20
CA TYR A 191 11.69 -6.72 -0.17
C TYR A 191 11.44 -5.28 -0.61
N MET A 192 11.90 -4.31 0.18
CA MET A 192 11.66 -2.88 -0.05
C MET A 192 12.98 -2.17 -0.35
N VAL A 193 12.97 -1.24 -1.30
CA VAL A 193 14.05 -0.29 -1.57
C VAL A 193 13.47 1.12 -1.54
N ASP A 194 14.05 1.99 -0.72
CA ASP A 194 13.69 3.39 -0.64
C ASP A 194 14.80 4.28 -1.25
N PRO A 195 14.64 4.77 -2.48
CA PRO A 195 15.63 5.60 -3.14
C PRO A 195 15.80 6.99 -2.50
N ASN A 196 14.88 7.42 -1.63
CA ASN A 196 14.95 8.72 -0.95
C ASN A 196 15.94 8.70 0.22
N THR A 197 16.18 7.52 0.81
CA THR A 197 17.07 7.35 1.98
C THR A 197 18.24 6.39 1.70
N GLY A 198 18.17 5.61 0.63
CA GLY A 198 19.13 4.56 0.29
C GLY A 198 18.94 3.29 1.11
N VAL A 199 17.83 3.15 1.84
CA VAL A 199 17.53 1.97 2.65
C VAL A 199 16.96 0.86 1.78
N ALA A 200 17.45 -0.36 1.97
CA ALA A 200 16.86 -1.57 1.40
C ALA A 200 16.78 -2.65 2.49
N MET A 201 15.63 -3.33 2.60
CA MET A 201 15.42 -4.30 3.69
C MET A 201 14.38 -5.39 3.37
N TYR A 202 14.52 -6.49 4.10
CA TYR A 202 13.51 -7.55 4.23
C TYR A 202 12.68 -7.33 5.50
N GLU A 203 11.94 -8.38 5.89
CA GLU A 203 11.14 -8.47 7.12
C GLU A 203 9.97 -7.50 7.16
N SER A 204 8.76 -8.02 6.92
CA SER A 204 7.55 -7.19 6.81
C SER A 204 7.31 -6.28 8.02
N ASP A 205 7.66 -6.71 9.24
CA ASP A 205 7.51 -5.90 10.45
C ASP A 205 8.49 -4.73 10.49
N ASP A 206 9.73 -4.94 10.06
CA ASP A 206 10.76 -3.90 9.98
C ASP A 206 10.42 -2.89 8.89
N ILE A 207 9.92 -3.36 7.74
CA ILE A 207 9.42 -2.50 6.65
C ILE A 207 8.26 -1.63 7.14
N ILE A 208 7.26 -2.21 7.82
CA ILE A 208 6.11 -1.46 8.34
C ILE A 208 6.56 -0.41 9.35
N LYS A 209 7.45 -0.77 10.27
CA LYS A 209 8.02 0.15 11.24
C LYS A 209 8.77 1.30 10.55
N TYR A 210 9.63 0.97 9.59
CA TYR A 210 10.36 1.96 8.82
C TYR A 210 9.43 2.96 8.12
N LEU A 211 8.39 2.46 7.44
CA LEU A 211 7.42 3.31 6.76
C LEU A 211 6.65 4.21 7.75
N ALA A 212 6.24 3.67 8.90
CA ALA A 212 5.57 4.42 9.95
C ALA A 212 6.44 5.56 10.50
N ASP A 213 7.70 5.25 10.81
CA ASP A 213 8.65 6.20 11.40
C ASP A 213 9.10 7.26 10.39
N THR A 214 9.25 6.90 9.11
CA THR A 214 9.82 7.78 8.08
C THR A 214 8.77 8.64 7.37
N TYR A 215 7.59 8.08 7.11
CA TYR A 215 6.53 8.69 6.30
C TYR A 215 5.17 8.77 7.00
N GLY A 216 5.08 8.33 8.25
CA GLY A 216 3.91 8.46 9.12
C GLY A 216 4.18 9.35 10.33
N ASP A 217 3.44 9.09 11.41
CA ASP A 217 3.65 9.70 12.73
C ASP A 217 4.31 8.73 13.74
N GLY A 218 4.93 7.65 13.23
CA GLY A 218 5.47 6.55 14.05
C GLY A 218 4.42 5.53 14.53
N THR A 219 3.12 5.78 14.29
CA THR A 219 2.07 4.84 14.71
C THR A 219 1.95 3.68 13.72
N VAL A 220 1.98 2.46 14.25
CA VAL A 220 1.61 1.25 13.51
C VAL A 220 0.22 0.80 13.97
N PRO A 221 -0.75 0.58 13.06
CA PRO A 221 -2.05 0.04 13.41
C PRO A 221 -1.92 -1.28 14.18
N ILE A 222 -2.78 -1.48 15.20
CA ILE A 222 -2.67 -2.65 16.08
C ILE A 222 -2.66 -3.96 15.31
N MET A 223 -3.48 -4.10 14.27
CA MET A 223 -3.54 -5.30 13.43
C MET A 223 -2.25 -5.59 12.65
N LEU A 224 -1.36 -4.60 12.50
CA LEU A 224 -0.04 -4.76 11.90
C LEU A 224 1.06 -5.02 12.93
N SER A 225 0.78 -4.91 14.24
CA SER A 225 1.77 -5.04 15.32
C SER A 225 1.54 -6.25 16.25
N LEU A 226 0.67 -7.21 15.89
CA LEU A 226 0.39 -8.41 16.72
C LEU A 226 1.34 -9.58 16.45
N GLY A 227 2.40 -9.38 15.67
CA GLY A 227 3.36 -10.42 15.32
C GLY A 227 2.73 -11.61 14.60
N LEU A 228 2.83 -12.81 15.16
CA LEU A 228 2.33 -14.05 14.54
C LEU A 228 0.81 -14.01 14.27
N LEU A 229 0.02 -13.39 15.15
CA LEU A 229 -1.43 -13.26 14.94
C LEU A 229 -1.75 -12.40 13.70
N THR A 230 -0.91 -11.40 13.41
CA THR A 230 -1.01 -10.61 12.19
C THR A 230 -0.77 -11.48 10.96
N ALA A 231 0.23 -12.38 10.98
CA ALA A 231 0.49 -13.28 9.86
C ALA A 231 -0.66 -14.29 9.64
N ILE A 232 -1.23 -14.83 10.73
CA ILE A 232 -2.37 -15.77 10.67
C ILE A 232 -3.59 -15.09 10.04
N THR A 233 -3.99 -13.93 10.54
CA THR A 233 -5.17 -13.22 10.02
C THR A 233 -4.97 -12.74 8.59
N ALA A 234 -3.75 -12.35 8.21
CA ALA A 234 -3.40 -12.03 6.82
C ALA A 234 -3.47 -13.26 5.90
N GLY A 235 -3.05 -14.43 6.39
CA GLY A 235 -3.18 -15.69 5.67
C GLY A 235 -4.64 -16.09 5.47
N LEU A 236 -5.46 -16.06 6.54
CA LEU A 236 -6.90 -16.34 6.46
C LEU A 236 -7.62 -15.43 5.46
N ALA A 237 -7.23 -14.16 5.38
CA ALA A 237 -7.75 -13.19 4.41
C ALA A 237 -7.47 -13.53 2.93
N THR A 238 -6.63 -14.54 2.64
CA THR A 238 -6.35 -15.02 1.27
C THR A 238 -7.15 -16.27 0.88
N LEU A 239 -7.78 -16.98 1.84
CA LEU A 239 -8.43 -18.26 1.59
C LEU A 239 -9.55 -18.18 0.54
N GLY A 240 -10.32 -17.09 0.53
CA GLY A 240 -11.39 -16.86 -0.44
C GLY A 240 -10.91 -16.57 -1.87
N ARG A 241 -9.59 -16.54 -2.11
CA ARG A 241 -8.99 -16.25 -3.42
C ARG A 241 -8.51 -17.48 -4.18
N VAL A 242 -8.46 -18.66 -3.56
CA VAL A 242 -8.14 -19.94 -4.22
C VAL A 242 -6.84 -19.86 -5.05
N GLY A 243 -5.77 -19.34 -4.44
CA GLY A 243 -4.45 -19.29 -5.08
C GLY A 243 -4.24 -18.13 -6.07
N LYS A 244 -5.23 -17.28 -6.34
CA LYS A 244 -5.06 -16.08 -7.17
C LYS A 244 -3.96 -15.15 -6.63
N GLY A 245 -3.18 -14.57 -7.55
CA GLY A 245 -2.04 -13.71 -7.22
C GLY A 245 -0.77 -14.45 -6.75
N ASN A 246 -0.70 -15.78 -6.87
CA ASN A 246 0.47 -16.55 -6.45
C ASN A 246 1.41 -16.98 -7.57
N SER A 247 0.91 -17.24 -8.77
CA SER A 247 1.70 -17.89 -9.83
C SER A 247 1.70 -17.07 -11.11
N TYR A 248 2.86 -17.05 -11.75
CA TYR A 248 3.09 -16.34 -13.00
C TYR A 248 2.27 -16.94 -14.15
N THR A 249 1.77 -16.05 -15.01
CA THR A 249 1.18 -16.31 -16.32
C THR A 249 2.04 -15.63 -17.37
N ALA A 250 2.47 -16.39 -18.39
CA ALA A 250 3.35 -15.89 -19.44
C ALA A 250 2.83 -14.59 -20.06
N SER A 251 3.63 -13.52 -19.99
CA SER A 251 3.27 -12.18 -20.41
C SER A 251 4.42 -11.45 -21.10
N LYS A 252 4.09 -10.35 -21.76
CA LYS A 252 5.04 -9.37 -22.30
C LYS A 252 5.39 -8.38 -21.19
N VAL A 253 6.68 -8.10 -21.00
CA VAL A 253 7.14 -7.11 -20.03
C VAL A 253 6.97 -5.70 -20.63
N PRO A 254 6.16 -4.81 -20.02
CA PRO A 254 6.02 -3.44 -20.51
C PRO A 254 7.29 -2.62 -20.22
N PRO A 255 7.67 -1.67 -21.09
CA PRO A 255 8.79 -0.78 -20.84
C PRO A 255 8.52 0.26 -19.76
N GLN A 256 7.26 0.65 -19.55
CA GLN A 256 6.86 1.59 -18.50
C GLN A 256 5.87 0.93 -17.52
N PRO A 257 5.95 1.24 -16.21
CA PRO A 257 4.99 0.71 -15.25
C PRO A 257 3.58 1.23 -15.53
N ILE A 258 2.58 0.39 -15.27
CA ILE A 258 1.17 0.77 -15.35
C ILE A 258 0.83 1.61 -14.12
N GLU A 259 0.16 2.75 -14.28
CA GLU A 259 -0.31 3.54 -13.15
C GLU A 259 -1.68 3.03 -12.69
N ILE A 260 -1.86 2.87 -11.38
CA ILE A 260 -3.12 2.39 -10.79
C ILE A 260 -3.50 3.17 -9.55
N TRP A 261 -4.72 3.70 -9.53
CA TRP A 261 -5.33 4.26 -8.33
C TRP A 261 -6.11 3.16 -7.63
N ALA A 262 -5.59 2.70 -6.50
CA ALA A 262 -6.16 1.60 -5.73
C ALA A 262 -5.79 1.69 -4.26
N TYR A 263 -6.37 0.80 -3.44
CA TYR A 263 -5.98 0.61 -2.04
C TYR A 263 -6.24 -0.83 -1.61
N GLU A 264 -5.60 -1.27 -0.53
CA GLU A 264 -5.59 -2.69 -0.12
C GLU A 264 -6.98 -3.18 0.26
N GLY A 265 -7.75 -2.37 0.98
CA GLY A 265 -9.07 -2.73 1.50
C GLY A 265 -10.19 -2.84 0.46
N SER A 266 -9.98 -2.48 -0.81
CA SER A 266 -11.00 -2.63 -1.86
C SER A 266 -10.96 -4.01 -2.52
N PRO A 267 -12.06 -4.77 -2.54
CA PRO A 267 -12.11 -6.07 -3.20
C PRO A 267 -11.92 -5.95 -4.72
N PHE A 268 -12.46 -4.92 -5.35
CA PHE A 268 -12.30 -4.67 -6.78
C PHE A 268 -10.84 -4.36 -7.15
N CYS A 269 -10.16 -3.57 -6.31
CA CYS A 269 -8.74 -3.28 -6.49
C CYS A 269 -7.88 -4.54 -6.34
N LYS A 270 -8.24 -5.42 -5.40
CA LYS A 270 -7.55 -6.71 -5.21
C LYS A 270 -7.58 -7.56 -6.48
N LEU A 271 -8.72 -7.66 -7.17
CA LEU A 271 -8.83 -8.44 -8.41
C LEU A 271 -7.89 -7.92 -9.51
N VAL A 272 -7.76 -6.60 -9.62
CA VAL A 272 -6.84 -5.97 -10.60
C VAL A 272 -5.39 -6.22 -10.20
N ARG A 273 -5.02 -6.02 -8.92
CA ARG A 273 -3.66 -6.29 -8.44
C ARG A 273 -3.26 -7.76 -8.60
N GLU A 274 -4.17 -8.70 -8.36
CA GLU A 274 -3.93 -10.13 -8.63
C GLU A 274 -3.55 -10.35 -10.10
N THR A 275 -4.25 -9.68 -11.02
CA THR A 275 -3.96 -9.77 -12.46
C THR A 275 -2.63 -9.12 -12.83
N LEU A 276 -2.32 -7.93 -12.29
CA LEU A 276 -1.03 -7.27 -12.46
C LEU A 276 0.11 -8.17 -11.95
N VAL A 277 -0.09 -8.82 -10.80
CA VAL A 277 0.91 -9.71 -10.21
C VAL A 277 1.07 -11.00 -11.03
N GLU A 278 -0.02 -11.66 -11.41
CA GLU A 278 0.03 -12.90 -12.21
C GLU A 278 0.68 -12.66 -13.57
N LEU A 279 0.48 -11.50 -14.19
CA LEU A 279 1.13 -11.11 -15.45
C LEU A 279 2.51 -10.47 -15.26
N GLU A 280 3.03 -10.44 -14.03
CA GLU A 280 4.33 -9.84 -13.69
C GLU A 280 4.50 -8.39 -14.21
N LEU A 281 3.44 -7.59 -14.14
CA LEU A 281 3.41 -6.21 -14.65
C LEU A 281 3.83 -5.21 -13.55
N PRO A 282 4.97 -4.51 -13.70
CA PRO A 282 5.35 -3.46 -12.78
C PRO A 282 4.29 -2.35 -12.81
N HIS A 283 3.95 -1.81 -11.64
CA HIS A 283 2.90 -0.80 -11.55
C HIS A 283 3.17 0.22 -10.46
N LEU A 284 2.91 1.49 -10.78
CA LEU A 284 2.92 2.59 -9.82
C LEU A 284 1.54 2.66 -9.17
N LEU A 285 1.46 2.23 -7.91
CA LEU A 285 0.24 2.37 -7.11
C LEU A 285 0.14 3.80 -6.59
N HIS A 286 -0.91 4.50 -7.00
CA HIS A 286 -1.39 5.69 -6.33
C HIS A 286 -2.39 5.28 -5.24
N SER A 287 -1.91 5.17 -4.01
CA SER A 287 -2.78 4.81 -2.89
C SER A 287 -3.88 5.86 -2.73
N CYS A 288 -5.11 5.39 -2.58
CA CYS A 288 -6.29 6.25 -2.44
C CYS A 288 -7.29 5.64 -1.45
N ALA A 289 -6.81 5.19 -0.28
CA ALA A 289 -7.67 4.70 0.79
C ALA A 289 -8.67 5.78 1.28
N ARG A 290 -9.66 5.39 2.08
CA ARG A 290 -10.68 6.32 2.62
C ARG A 290 -10.00 7.41 3.47
N GLY A 291 -10.34 8.68 3.22
CA GLY A 291 -9.67 9.86 3.80
C GLY A 291 -8.42 10.35 3.07
N SER A 292 -8.02 9.72 1.96
CA SER A 292 -6.91 10.20 1.13
C SER A 292 -7.25 11.53 0.45
N PRO A 293 -6.36 12.54 0.49
CA PRO A 293 -6.53 13.78 -0.27
C PRO A 293 -6.52 13.55 -1.79
N LYS A 294 -5.88 12.47 -2.28
CA LYS A 294 -5.84 12.14 -3.72
C LYS A 294 -7.22 11.88 -4.31
N ARG A 295 -8.20 11.44 -3.49
CA ARG A 295 -9.60 11.29 -3.93
C ARG A 295 -10.18 12.61 -4.40
N GLN A 296 -9.90 13.68 -3.68
CA GLN A 296 -10.35 15.03 -4.03
C GLN A 296 -9.63 15.57 -5.28
N GLU A 297 -8.32 15.36 -5.36
CA GLU A 297 -7.51 15.77 -6.52
C GLU A 297 -7.99 15.07 -7.80
N PHE A 298 -8.24 13.77 -7.71
CA PHE A 298 -8.74 12.97 -8.80
C PHE A 298 -10.18 13.36 -9.17
N PHE A 299 -11.04 13.60 -8.18
CA PHE A 299 -12.41 14.08 -8.39
C PHE A 299 -12.44 15.41 -9.15
N LYS A 300 -11.55 16.36 -8.84
CA LYS A 300 -11.45 17.64 -9.58
C LYS A 300 -11.07 17.44 -11.05
N LYS A 301 -10.26 16.43 -11.36
CA LYS A 301 -9.83 16.12 -12.73
C LYS A 301 -10.93 15.42 -13.54
N MET A 302 -11.63 14.48 -12.91
CA MET A 302 -12.52 13.53 -13.61
C MET A 302 -14.01 13.76 -13.36
N GLY A 303 -14.38 14.66 -12.45
CA GLY A 303 -15.77 14.89 -12.01
C GLY A 303 -16.39 13.72 -11.22
N THR A 304 -15.64 12.63 -11.05
CA THR A 304 -16.03 11.45 -10.28
C THR A 304 -14.79 10.80 -9.69
N PHE A 305 -14.97 10.01 -8.64
CA PHE A 305 -13.94 9.16 -8.10
C PHE A 305 -14.49 7.76 -7.91
N GLN A 306 -13.75 6.78 -8.43
CA GLN A 306 -13.92 5.37 -8.10
C GLN A 306 -12.58 4.65 -8.26
N ALA A 307 -12.40 3.54 -7.53
CA ALA A 307 -11.20 2.72 -7.58
C ALA A 307 -11.60 1.24 -7.77
N PRO A 308 -10.90 0.48 -8.63
CA PRO A 308 -9.66 0.84 -9.30
C PRO A 308 -9.86 1.72 -10.55
N TYR A 309 -8.84 2.52 -10.86
CA TYR A 309 -8.64 3.21 -12.13
C TYR A 309 -7.20 2.96 -12.59
N ILE A 310 -6.99 2.77 -13.89
CA ILE A 310 -5.65 2.63 -14.46
C ILE A 310 -5.36 3.68 -15.53
N GLU A 311 -4.09 4.04 -15.64
CA GLU A 311 -3.52 4.64 -16.84
C GLU A 311 -2.37 3.76 -17.32
N ASP A 312 -2.43 3.32 -18.57
CA ASP A 312 -1.39 2.51 -19.19
C ASP A 312 -0.58 3.37 -20.17
N PRO A 313 0.62 3.84 -19.79
CA PRO A 313 1.44 4.68 -20.64
C PRO A 313 1.95 3.93 -21.88
N ASN A 314 1.92 2.60 -21.88
CA ASN A 314 2.42 1.80 -23.00
C ASN A 314 1.41 1.73 -24.16
N THR A 315 0.12 1.98 -23.91
CA THR A 315 -0.94 1.95 -24.94
C THR A 315 -1.75 3.24 -25.03
N GLY A 316 -1.61 4.14 -24.05
CA GLY A 316 -2.43 5.34 -23.88
C GLY A 316 -3.82 5.08 -23.29
N VAL A 317 -4.13 3.84 -22.89
CA VAL A 317 -5.45 3.49 -22.33
C VAL A 317 -5.60 4.05 -20.92
N LYS A 318 -6.76 4.65 -20.66
CA LYS A 318 -7.19 5.10 -19.33
C LYS A 318 -8.60 4.62 -19.06
N MET A 319 -8.85 3.96 -17.93
CA MET A 319 -10.19 3.42 -17.65
C MET A 319 -10.44 3.07 -16.19
N PHE A 320 -11.73 2.97 -15.87
CA PHE A 320 -12.23 2.34 -14.66
C PHE A 320 -12.76 0.91 -14.94
N GLU A 321 -13.57 0.39 -14.03
CA GLU A 321 -14.24 -0.92 -14.06
C GLU A 321 -13.25 -2.08 -13.95
N SER A 322 -13.11 -2.63 -12.73
CA SER A 322 -12.12 -3.68 -12.44
C SER A 322 -12.21 -4.87 -13.38
N ALA A 323 -13.42 -5.27 -13.79
CA ALA A 323 -13.62 -6.38 -14.71
C ALA A 323 -13.04 -6.09 -16.10
N GLU A 324 -13.27 -4.89 -16.63
CA GLU A 324 -12.76 -4.49 -17.94
C GLU A 324 -11.26 -4.22 -17.89
N ILE A 325 -10.76 -3.67 -16.79
CA ILE A 325 -9.32 -3.55 -16.54
C ILE A 325 -8.64 -4.92 -16.63
N ILE A 326 -9.17 -5.94 -15.96
CA ILE A 326 -8.62 -7.30 -15.98
C ILE A 326 -8.63 -7.87 -17.40
N ASN A 327 -9.74 -7.72 -18.13
CA ASN A 327 -9.86 -8.19 -19.51
C ASN A 327 -8.84 -7.51 -20.42
N TYR A 328 -8.70 -6.19 -20.29
CA TYR A 328 -7.72 -5.41 -21.03
C TYR A 328 -6.28 -5.84 -20.75
N LEU A 329 -5.89 -5.98 -19.47
CA LEU A 329 -4.54 -6.36 -19.09
C LEU A 329 -4.19 -7.74 -19.68
N LYS A 330 -5.11 -8.70 -19.59
CA LYS A 330 -4.91 -10.02 -20.18
C LYS A 330 -4.83 -9.98 -21.70
N ALA A 331 -5.73 -9.26 -22.37
CA ALA A 331 -5.73 -9.16 -23.83
C ALA A 331 -4.47 -8.47 -24.38
N THR A 332 -3.92 -7.51 -23.65
CA THR A 332 -2.77 -6.70 -24.08
C THR A 332 -1.45 -7.40 -23.79
N TYR A 333 -1.31 -7.95 -22.58
CA TYR A 333 -0.02 -8.39 -22.05
C TYR A 333 0.15 -9.90 -21.98
N ALA A 334 -0.91 -10.71 -21.85
CA ALA A 334 -0.75 -12.16 -21.80
C ALA A 334 -0.29 -12.70 -23.17
N ILE A 335 0.65 -13.65 -23.17
CA ILE A 335 1.11 -14.33 -24.39
C ILE A 335 0.06 -15.35 -24.84
N TYR A 336 -0.58 -16.02 -23.88
CA TYR A 336 -1.66 -16.97 -24.12
C TYR A 336 -2.90 -16.51 -23.34
N PRO A 337 -3.66 -15.54 -23.87
CA PRO A 337 -4.88 -15.10 -23.22
C PRO A 337 -5.82 -16.30 -23.08
N SER A 338 -6.21 -16.62 -21.84
CA SER A 338 -7.20 -17.66 -21.59
C SER A 338 -8.54 -17.20 -22.16
N SER A 339 -9.18 -18.07 -22.95
CA SER A 339 -10.50 -17.84 -23.55
C SER A 339 -11.59 -17.49 -22.55
#